data_AF-A0A2V5S8C5-F1
#
_entry.id   AF-A0A2V5S8C5-F1
#
_cell.length_a   1.000
_cell.length_b   1.000
_cell.length_c   1.000
_cell.angle_alpha   90.00
_cell.angle_beta   90.00
_cell.angle_gamma   90.00
#
_symmetry.space_group_name_H-M   'P 1'
#
loop_
_entity.id
_entity.type
_entity.pdbx_description
1 polymer ?
#
loop_
_entity_poly.entity_id
_entity_poly.type
_entity_poly.pdbx_seq_one_letter_code
_entity_poly.pdbx_strand_id
1 'polypeptide(L)' 'MTTISSFYLSSIGKKMIVAITGMILLLFVIGHLIGNLQIFLGPRWINDYAQHLRDLGPLLWLVRIVLLASVGLH' A
#
# COMPACT_ATOMS: atom_id res chain seq x y z
N MET A 1 23.28 -20.69 -9.67
CA MET A 1 22.05 -19.98 -9.22
C MET A 1 22.45 -18.96 -8.18
N THR A 2 22.05 -17.70 -8.30
CA THR A 2 22.38 -16.66 -7.32
C THR A 2 21.51 -16.83 -6.06
N THR A 3 22.05 -16.46 -4.90
CA THR A 3 21.40 -16.60 -3.59
C THR A 3 20.00 -15.97 -3.54
N ILE A 4 19.79 -14.90 -4.30
CA ILE A 4 18.51 -14.19 -4.44
C ILE A 4 17.45 -15.07 -5.12
N SER A 5 17.80 -15.76 -6.21
CA SER A 5 16.89 -16.66 -6.92
C SER A 5 16.52 -17.87 -6.06
N SER A 6 17.47 -18.41 -5.30
CA SER A 6 17.22 -19.52 -4.38
C SER A 6 16.27 -19.12 -3.24
N PHE A 7 16.39 -17.90 -2.72
CA PHE A 7 15.47 -17.39 -1.70
C PHE A 7 14.04 -17.21 -2.24
N TYR A 8 13.89 -16.57 -3.40
CA TYR A 8 12.59 -16.36 -4.05
C TYR A 8 11.86 -17.66 -4.42
N LEU A 9 12.61 -18.71 -4.79
CA LEU A 9 12.04 -20.02 -5.13
C LEU A 9 11.71 -20.86 -3.89
N SER A 10 12.29 -20.54 -2.73
CA SER A 10 12.06 -21.27 -1.49
C SER A 10 10.65 -21.07 -0.93
N SER A 11 10.13 -22.09 -0.23
CA SER A 11 8.83 -22.00 0.45
C SER A 11 8.82 -20.92 1.55
N ILE A 12 9.95 -20.75 2.27
CA ILE A 12 10.10 -19.73 3.31
C ILE A 12 10.06 -18.32 2.69
N GLY A 13 10.86 -18.06 1.65
CA GLY A 13 10.93 -16.74 1.02
C GLY A 13 9.58 -16.30 0.47
N LYS A 14 8.86 -17.19 -0.22
CA LYS A 14 7.49 -16.90 -0.72
C LYS A 14 6.52 -16.55 0.41
N LYS A 15 6.53 -17.31 1.52
CA LYS A 15 5.68 -17.02 2.68
C LYS A 15 5.98 -15.64 3.28
N MET A 16 7.26 -15.28 3.38
CA MET A 16 7.66 -13.96 3.88
C MET A 16 7.19 -12.85 2.94
N ILE A 17 7.37 -13.01 1.62
CA ILE A 17 6.92 -12.02 0.63
C ILE A 17 5.41 -11.80 0.75
N VAL A 18 4.60 -12.87 0.66
CA VAL A 18 3.14 -12.79 0.74
C VAL A 18 2.67 -12.18 2.08
N ALA A 19 3.32 -12.53 3.19
CA ALA A 19 2.97 -11.98 4.51
C ALA A 19 3.26 -10.48 4.62
N ILE A 20 4.42 -10.02 4.15
CA ILE A 20 4.81 -8.61 4.20
C ILE A 20 3.93 -7.79 3.26
N THR A 21 3.76 -8.23 2.01
CA THR A 21 2.93 -7.51 1.03
C THR A 21 1.46 -7.49 1.48
N GLY A 22 0.95 -8.60 2.01
CA GLY A 22 -0.40 -8.67 2.57
C GLY A 22 -0.62 -7.70 3.73
N MET A 23 0.36 -7.55 4.63
CA MET A 23 0.30 -6.58 5.72
C MET A 23 0.24 -5.13 5.20
N ILE A 24 1.06 -4.80 4.20
CA ILE A 24 1.06 -3.47 3.57
C ILE A 24 -0.31 -3.17 2.95
N LEU A 25 -0.86 -4.13 2.20
CA LEU A 25 -2.16 -3.98 1.54
C LEU A 25 -3.31 -3.87 2.55
N LEU A 26 -3.27 -4.63 3.65
CA LEU A 26 -4.27 -4.52 4.72
C LEU A 26 -4.28 -3.13 5.35
N LEU A 27 -3.10 -2.61 5.73
CA LEU A 27 -2.98 -1.27 6.31
C LEU A 27 -3.47 -0.20 5.32
N PHE A 28 -3.13 -0.35 4.04
CA PHE A 28 -3.63 0.53 2.99
C PHE A 28 -5.14 0.50 2.89
N VAL A 29 -5.76 -0.68 2.84
CA VAL A 29 -7.23 -0.82 2.75
C VAL A 29 -7.91 -0.15 3.94
N ILE A 30 -7.41 -0.33 5.16
CA ILE A 30 -7.96 0.33 6.34
C ILE A 30 -7.90 1.85 6.19
N GLY A 31 -6.73 2.42 5.90
CA GLY A 31 -6.57 3.87 5.73
C GLY A 31 -7.38 4.43 4.55
N HIS A 32 -7.43 3.68 3.44
CA HIS A 32 -8.19 4.04 2.25
C HIS A 32 -9.70 4.07 2.53
N LEU A 33 -10.22 3.07 3.25
CA LEU A 33 -11.61 3.05 3.66
C LEU A 33 -11.91 4.20 4.63
N ILE A 34 -11.05 4.49 5.60
CA ILE A 34 -11.22 5.66 6.48
C ILE A 34 -11.34 6.95 5.66
N GLY A 35 -10.47 7.15 4.67
CA GLY A 35 -10.56 8.28 3.74
C GLY A 35 -11.87 8.32 2.95
N ASN A 36 -12.29 7.18 2.39
CA ASN A 36 -13.52 7.10 1.60
C ASN A 36 -14.79 7.30 2.44
N LEU A 37 -14.80 6.81 3.68
CA LEU A 37 -15.94 6.97 4.59
C LEU A 37 -16.18 8.43 4.98
N GLN A 38 -15.20 9.33 4.79
CA GLN A 38 -15.42 10.78 4.94
C GLN A 38 -16.46 11.33 3.96
N ILE A 39 -16.82 10.60 2.89
CA ILE A 39 -17.93 10.97 2.01
C ILE A 39 -19.25 11.17 2.77
N PHE A 40 -19.45 10.43 3.88
CA PHE A 40 -20.64 10.53 4.73
C PHE A 40 -20.61 11.74 5.67
N LEU A 41 -19.46 12.40 5.84
CA LEU A 41 -19.29 13.60 6.67
C LEU A 41 -19.53 14.90 5.88
N GLY A 42 -19.68 14.80 4.56
CA GLY A 42 -19.94 15.91 3.65
C GLY A 42 -18.71 16.36 2.86
N PRO A 43 -18.91 17.22 1.83
CA PRO A 43 -17.89 17.50 0.80
C PRO A 43 -16.60 18.12 1.34
N ARG A 44 -16.68 18.90 2.43
CA ARG A 44 -15.50 19.57 3.00
C ARG A 44 -14.46 18.57 3.49
N TRP A 45 -14.88 17.55 4.24
CA TRP A 45 -13.96 16.57 4.85
C TRP A 45 -13.18 15.81 3.78
N ILE A 46 -13.87 15.25 2.79
CA ILE A 46 -13.23 14.50 1.71
C ILE A 46 -12.31 15.37 0.85
N ASN A 47 -12.68 16.64 0.60
CA ASN A 47 -11.84 17.57 -0.17
C ASN A 47 -10.58 17.98 0.60
N ASP A 48 -10.71 18.29 1.90
CA ASP A 48 -9.57 18.65 2.76
C ASP A 48 -8.61 17.46 2.88
N TYR A 49 -9.13 16.24 3.03
CA TYR A 49 -8.32 15.01 3.02
C TYR A 49 -7.61 14.78 1.69
N ALA A 50 -8.31 14.96 0.56
CA ALA A 50 -7.72 14.83 -0.77
C ALA A 50 -6.62 15.87 -1.02
N GLN A 51 -6.81 17.11 -0.55
CA GLN A 51 -5.80 18.16 -0.62
C GLN A 51 -4.57 17.80 0.23
N HIS A 52 -4.78 17.36 1.48
CA HIS A 52 -3.67 16.93 2.35
C HIS A 52 -2.85 15.81 1.72
N LEU A 53 -3.50 14.81 1.10
CA LEU A 53 -2.81 13.76 0.37
C LEU A 53 -2.03 14.29 -0.84
N ARG A 54 -2.58 15.29 -1.55
CA ARG A 54 -1.89 15.94 -2.68
C ARG A 54 -0.63 16.67 -2.23
N ASP A 55 -0.69 17.31 -1.07
CA ASP A 55 0.40 18.12 -0.49
C ASP A 55 1.59 17.26 -0.03
N LEU A 56 1.40 15.94 0.16
CA LEU A 56 2.50 15.00 0.41
C LEU A 56 3.49 14.89 -0.77
N GLY A 57 3.08 15.31 -1.97
CA GLY A 57 3.96 15.44 -3.14
C GLY A 57 4.75 14.15 -3.47
N PRO A 58 6.09 14.15 -3.40
CA PRO A 58 6.92 12.97 -3.69
C PRO A 58 6.60 11.75 -2.80
N LEU A 59 6.18 11.97 -1.55
CA LEU A 59 5.86 10.88 -0.63
C LEU A 59 4.62 10.11 -1.11
N LEU A 60 3.64 10.79 -1.71
CA LEU A 60 2.48 10.12 -2.31
C LEU A 60 2.89 9.19 -3.45
N TRP A 61 3.90 9.57 -4.24
CA TRP A 61 4.45 8.74 -5.30
C TRP A 61 5.20 7.53 -4.76
N LEU A 62 5.99 7.69 -3.69
CA LEU A 62 6.63 6.57 -3.00
C LEU A 62 5.59 5.54 -2.55
N VAL A 63 4.52 6.00 -1.87
CA VAL A 63 3.43 5.12 -1.41
C VAL A 63 2.79 4.39 -2.59
N ARG A 64 2.53 5.06 -3.73
CA ARG A 64 1.98 4.43 -4.93
C ARG A 64 2.88 3.32 -5.48
N ILE A 65 4.18 3.57 -5.59
CA ILE A 65 5.13 2.57 -6.09
C ILE A 65 5.18 1.36 -5.14
N VAL A 66 5.23 1.60 -3.83
CA VAL A 66 5.22 0.52 -2.83
C VAL A 66 3.94 -0.31 -2.92
N LEU A 67 2.78 0.32 -3.10
CA LEU A 67 1.51 -0.38 -3.24
C LEU A 67 1.43 -1.20 -4.53
N LEU A 68 1.87 -0.64 -5.66
CA LEU A 68 1.90 -1.37 -6.94
C LEU A 68 2.84 -2.57 -6.86
N ALA A 69 4.02 -2.41 -6.26
CA ALA A 69 4.95 -3.51 -6.03
C ALA A 69 4.36 -4.56 -5.10
N SER A 70 3.68 -4.13 -4.02
CA SER A 70 3.06 -5.04 -3.05
C SER A 70 1.96 -5.87 -3.68
N VAL A 71 1.06 -5.27 -4.47
CA VAL A 71 0.01 -5.98 -5.22
C VAL A 71 0.61 -6.91 -6.27
N GLY A 72 1.67 -6.50 -6.96
CA GLY A 72 2.30 -7.35 -7.98
C GLY A 72 3.05 -8.55 -7.42
N LEU A 73 3.52 -8.47 -6.17
CA LEU A 73 4.27 -9.51 -5.48
C LEU A 73 3.41 -10.42 -4.60
N HIS A 74 2.22 -9.97 -4.17
CA HIS A 74 1.28 -10.73 -3.34
C HIS A 74 0.53 -11.77 -4.18
#